data_AF-H0FZ32-F1
#
_entry.id   AF-H0FZ32-F1
#
_cell.length_a   1.000
_cell.length_b   1.000
_cell.length_c   1.000
_cell.angle_alpha   90.00
_cell.angle_beta   90.00
_cell.angle_gamma   90.00
#
_symmetry.space_group_name_H-M   'P 1'
#
loop_
_entity.id
_entity.type
_entity.pdbx_description
1 polymer ?
#
loop_
_entity_poly.entity_id
_entity_poly.type
_entity_poly.pdbx_seq_one_letter_code
_entity_poly.pdbx_strand_id
1 'polypeptide(L)'
;MLEAVSFHAVVRYLERVLEMPVAEWLTGHETLDARQQAEICCARAGLAVAAIRQAILVRPVLLAVSSGFGQVVVRHEGLAYIVRNGVVATIVTARMRDERTARANKIKDVSRSEARRNMTRRHRRMRK
;
A
#
# COMPACT_ATOMS: atom_id res chain seq x y z
N MET A 1 3.20 2.05 14.09
CA MET A 1 2.11 2.07 13.07
C MET A 1 2.62 2.56 11.72
N LEU A 2 3.38 3.66 11.67
CA LEU A 2 3.93 4.20 10.42
C LEU A 2 4.84 3.22 9.66
N GLU A 3 5.52 2.32 10.37
CA GLU A 3 6.31 1.23 9.75
C GLU A 3 5.47 0.23 8.93
N ALA A 4 4.14 0.25 9.07
CA ALA A 4 3.23 -0.50 8.21
C ALA A 4 3.11 0.12 6.80
N VAL A 5 3.91 1.12 6.45
CA VAL A 5 3.96 1.74 5.12
C VAL A 5 5.39 1.66 4.60
N SER A 6 5.57 0.98 3.47
CA SER A 6 6.89 0.87 2.85
C SER A 6 7.35 2.24 2.30
N PHE A 7 8.66 2.46 2.24
CA PHE A 7 9.19 3.66 1.58
C PHE A 7 8.85 3.71 0.09
N HIS A 8 8.72 2.56 -0.57
CA HIS A 8 8.22 2.50 -1.93
C HIS A 8 6.79 3.05 -2.06
N ALA A 9 5.90 2.72 -1.11
CA ALA A 9 4.55 3.27 -1.09
C ALA A 9 4.53 4.79 -0.88
N VAL A 10 5.48 5.33 -0.09
CA VAL A 10 5.66 6.79 0.08
C VAL A 10 5.99 7.44 -1.26
N VAL A 11 7.01 6.95 -1.98
CA VAL A 11 7.39 7.48 -3.30
C VAL A 11 6.21 7.43 -4.27
N ARG A 12 5.47 6.32 -4.31
CA ARG A 12 4.28 6.18 -5.17
C ARG A 12 3.12 7.08 -4.75
N TYR A 13 2.98 7.40 -3.48
CA TYR A 13 1.99 8.36 -3.02
C TYR A 13 2.31 9.76 -3.54
N LEU A 14 3.55 10.21 -3.40
CA LEU A 14 4.00 11.50 -3.94
C LEU A 14 3.77 11.59 -5.45
N GLU A 15 4.17 10.55 -6.19
CA GLU A 15 4.03 10.51 -7.65
C GLU A 15 2.57 10.45 -8.13
N ARG A 16 1.72 9.63 -7.50
CA ARG A 16 0.41 9.25 -8.06
C ARG A 16 -0.78 9.92 -7.41
N VAL A 17 -0.62 10.38 -6.17
CA VAL A 17 -1.69 11.00 -5.38
C VAL A 17 -1.46 12.50 -5.29
N LEU A 18 -0.22 12.92 -5.05
CA LEU A 18 0.15 14.33 -5.02
C LEU A 18 0.65 14.87 -6.37
N GLU A 19 0.74 14.01 -7.38
CA GLU A 19 1.15 14.36 -8.76
C GLU A 19 2.50 15.10 -8.82
N MET A 20 3.41 14.77 -7.90
CA MET A 20 4.73 15.39 -7.81
C MET A 20 5.67 14.86 -8.91
N PRO A 21 6.63 15.67 -9.40
CA PRO A 21 7.58 15.29 -10.45
C PRO A 21 8.72 14.39 -9.92
N VAL A 22 8.35 13.26 -9.30
CA VAL A 22 9.26 12.30 -8.67
C VAL A 22 10.33 11.78 -9.63
N ALA A 23 9.98 11.54 -10.90
CA ALA A 23 10.93 11.05 -11.90
C ALA A 23 12.06 12.07 -12.17
N GLU A 24 11.73 13.36 -12.24
CA GLU A 24 12.72 14.42 -12.39
C GLU A 24 13.62 14.50 -11.15
N TRP A 25 13.02 14.44 -9.96
CA TRP A 25 13.77 14.52 -8.70
C TRP A 25 14.71 13.34 -8.45
N LEU A 26 14.41 12.17 -9.03
CA LEU A 26 15.22 10.97 -8.90
C LEU A 26 16.18 10.73 -10.07
N THR A 27 16.27 11.66 -11.03
CA THR A 27 17.23 11.57 -12.13
C THR A 27 18.66 11.57 -11.58
N GLY A 28 19.44 10.54 -11.89
CA GLY A 28 20.80 10.33 -11.35
C GLY A 28 20.85 9.69 -9.95
N HIS A 29 19.69 9.29 -9.41
CA HIS A 29 19.54 8.67 -8.09
C HIS A 29 18.80 7.31 -8.16
N GLU A 30 18.78 6.67 -9.32
CA GLU A 30 17.99 5.46 -9.59
C GLU A 30 18.49 4.24 -8.80
N THR A 31 19.78 4.22 -8.46
CA THR A 31 20.43 3.12 -7.71
C THR A 31 20.27 3.24 -6.20
N LEU A 32 19.77 4.37 -5.70
CA LEU A 32 19.52 4.55 -4.27
C LEU A 32 18.45 3.59 -3.78
N ASP A 33 18.53 3.23 -2.50
CA ASP A 33 17.50 2.41 -1.90
C ASP A 33 16.16 3.18 -1.78
N ALA A 34 15.06 2.44 -1.59
CA ALA A 34 13.74 3.04 -1.54
C ALA A 34 13.60 4.07 -0.40
N ARG A 35 14.36 3.92 0.68
CA ARG A 35 14.34 4.83 1.83
C ARG A 35 14.95 6.18 1.45
N GLN A 36 16.15 6.17 0.88
CA GLN A 36 16.86 7.36 0.40
C GLN A 36 16.04 8.08 -0.67
N GLN A 37 15.44 7.34 -1.62
CA GLN A 37 14.55 7.92 -2.63
C GLN A 37 13.34 8.62 -1.99
N ALA A 38 12.71 8.01 -0.99
CA ALA A 38 11.60 8.61 -0.27
C ALA A 38 12.01 9.88 0.50
N GLU A 39 13.17 9.84 1.17
CA GLU A 39 13.71 10.99 1.92
C GLU A 39 14.00 12.17 0.97
N ILE A 40 14.64 11.93 -0.18
CA ILE A 40 14.89 12.96 -1.21
C ILE A 40 13.59 13.55 -1.73
N CYS A 41 12.64 12.71 -2.15
CA CYS A 41 11.38 13.20 -2.71
C CYS A 41 10.55 13.97 -1.68
N CYS A 42 10.51 13.50 -0.44
CA CYS A 42 9.83 14.20 0.65
C CYS A 42 10.49 15.55 0.96
N ALA A 43 11.82 15.61 1.01
CA ALA A 43 12.56 16.86 1.21
C ALA A 43 12.30 17.87 0.08
N ARG A 44 12.30 17.41 -1.18
CA ARG A 44 11.97 18.25 -2.35
C ARG A 44 10.54 18.78 -2.31
N ALA A 45 9.60 17.97 -1.82
CA ALA A 45 8.20 18.37 -1.63
C ALA A 45 7.97 19.25 -0.37
N GLY A 46 8.99 19.46 0.47
CA GLY A 46 8.83 20.17 1.76
C GLY A 46 7.98 19.40 2.78
N LEU A 47 7.91 18.07 2.67
CA LEU A 47 7.08 17.21 3.49
C LEU A 47 7.93 16.25 4.32
N ALA A 48 7.45 15.89 5.51
CA ALA A 48 8.08 14.85 6.31
C ALA A 48 7.61 13.46 5.82
N VAL A 49 8.52 12.49 5.74
CA VAL A 49 8.18 11.08 5.41
C VAL A 49 7.09 10.55 6.34
N ALA A 50 7.15 10.89 7.63
CA ALA A 50 6.14 10.50 8.62
C ALA A 50 4.74 11.03 8.29
N ALA A 51 4.63 12.27 7.78
CA ALA A 51 3.36 12.86 7.39
C ALA A 51 2.73 12.12 6.20
N ILE A 52 3.54 11.74 5.21
CA ILE A 52 3.06 10.93 4.08
C ILE A 52 2.62 9.54 4.54
N ARG A 53 3.40 8.88 5.39
CA ARG A 53 3.03 7.57 5.96
C ARG A 53 1.71 7.66 6.73
N GLN A 54 1.46 8.76 7.45
CA GLN A 54 0.20 8.99 8.13
C GLN A 54 -0.96 9.21 7.16
N ALA A 55 -0.76 10.00 6.09
CA ALA A 55 -1.77 10.24 5.06
C ALA A 55 -2.18 8.96 4.32
N ILE A 56 -1.23 8.03 4.10
CA ILE A 56 -1.49 6.72 3.47
C ILE A 56 -2.37 5.84 4.36
N LEU A 57 -2.27 5.95 5.68
CA LEU A 57 -2.98 5.13 6.65
C LEU A 57 -4.41 5.64 6.91
N VAL A 58 -5.20 5.77 5.84
CA VAL A 58 -6.64 6.03 5.94
C VAL A 58 -7.35 4.87 6.65
N ARG A 59 -8.52 5.14 7.24
CA ARG A 59 -9.30 4.18 8.03
C ARG A 59 -9.44 2.79 7.39
N PRO A 60 -9.83 2.62 6.11
CA PRO A 60 -9.94 1.28 5.52
C PRO A 60 -8.58 0.56 5.37
N VAL A 61 -7.48 1.29 5.21
CA VAL A 61 -6.13 0.73 5.12
C VAL A 61 -5.65 0.29 6.50
N LEU A 62 -5.89 1.10 7.55
CA LEU A 62 -5.58 0.73 8.94
C LEU A 62 -6.26 -0.57 9.36
N LEU A 63 -7.54 -0.74 9.00
CA LEU A 63 -8.28 -1.97 9.26
C LEU A 63 -7.67 -3.18 8.53
N ALA A 64 -7.26 -3.01 7.27
CA ALA A 64 -6.64 -4.07 6.49
C ALA A 64 -5.28 -4.49 7.04
N VAL A 65 -4.45 -3.52 7.42
CA VAL A 65 -3.13 -3.73 8.06
C VAL A 65 -3.28 -4.50 9.37
N SER A 66 -4.20 -4.05 10.25
CA SER A 66 -4.42 -4.67 11.57
C SER A 66 -5.08 -6.05 11.52
N SER A 67 -5.81 -6.36 10.45
CA SER A 67 -6.50 -7.65 10.30
C SER A 67 -5.57 -8.85 10.02
N GLY A 68 -4.29 -8.59 9.71
CA GLY A 68 -3.30 -9.66 9.49
C GLY A 68 -3.56 -10.50 8.23
N PHE A 69 -4.10 -9.90 7.17
CA PHE A 69 -4.21 -10.54 5.86
C PHE A 69 -2.82 -10.68 5.22
N GLY A 70 -2.53 -11.84 4.61
CA GLY A 70 -1.27 -12.07 3.90
C GLY A 70 -1.12 -11.16 2.66
N GLN A 71 -2.19 -10.98 1.90
CA GLN A 71 -2.26 -10.00 0.81
C GLN A 71 -3.70 -9.51 0.64
N VAL A 72 -3.90 -8.20 0.55
CA VAL A 72 -5.21 -7.58 0.33
C VAL A 72 -5.07 -6.29 -0.47
N VAL A 73 -6.07 -5.99 -1.30
CA VAL A 73 -6.16 -4.73 -2.04
C VAL A 73 -7.30 -3.93 -1.43
N VAL A 74 -6.97 -2.77 -0.86
CA VAL A 74 -7.94 -1.83 -0.31
C VAL A 74 -8.21 -0.76 -1.37
N ARG A 75 -9.47 -0.57 -1.75
CA ARG A 75 -9.85 0.51 -2.67
C ARG A 75 -10.49 1.65 -1.90
N HIS A 76 -10.02 2.86 -2.14
CA HIS A 76 -10.51 4.07 -1.50
C HIS A 76 -10.22 5.26 -2.42
N GLU A 77 -11.23 6.12 -2.66
CA GLU A 77 -11.08 7.35 -3.45
C GLU A 77 -10.40 7.18 -4.82
N GLY A 78 -10.75 6.12 -5.56
CA GLY A 78 -10.17 5.84 -6.88
C GLY A 78 -8.73 5.32 -6.84
N LEU A 79 -8.16 5.12 -5.66
CA LEU A 79 -6.85 4.51 -5.42
C LEU A 79 -7.01 3.06 -4.96
N ALA A 80 -5.99 2.25 -5.25
CA ALA A 80 -5.87 0.89 -4.75
C ALA A 80 -4.55 0.73 -3.99
N TYR A 81 -4.67 0.52 -2.68
CA TYR A 81 -3.58 0.26 -1.76
C TYR A 81 -3.33 -1.25 -1.69
N ILE A 82 -2.13 -1.68 -2.07
CA ILE A 82 -1.75 -3.09 -2.01
C ILE A 82 -1.06 -3.32 -0.66
N VAL A 83 -1.74 -4.06 0.21
CA VAL A 83 -1.22 -4.44 1.52
C VAL A 83 -0.72 -5.89 1.46
N ARG A 84 0.50 -6.14 1.94
CA ARG A 84 1.12 -7.46 2.03
C ARG A 84 1.69 -7.65 3.41
N ASN A 85 1.34 -8.73 4.10
CA ASN A 85 1.80 -9.07 5.44
C ASN A 85 1.67 -7.90 6.43
N GLY A 86 0.54 -7.17 6.39
CA GLY A 86 0.32 -6.00 7.25
C GLY A 86 1.11 -4.74 6.86
N VAL A 87 1.75 -4.69 5.68
CA VAL A 87 2.48 -3.51 5.19
C VAL A 87 1.88 -3.03 3.88
N VAL A 88 1.62 -1.72 3.75
CA VAL A 88 1.28 -1.08 2.49
C VAL A 88 2.52 -1.10 1.60
N ALA A 89 2.50 -1.99 0.61
CA ALA A 89 3.63 -2.23 -0.29
C ALA A 89 3.70 -1.19 -1.41
N THR A 90 2.55 -0.80 -1.98
CA THR A 90 2.47 0.19 -3.07
C THR A 90 1.02 0.71 -3.20
N ILE A 91 0.85 1.77 -3.99
CA ILE A 91 -0.43 2.45 -4.23
C ILE A 91 -0.58 2.64 -5.73
N VAL A 92 -1.66 2.17 -6.33
CA VAL A 92 -1.93 2.29 -7.77
C VAL A 92 -3.20 3.10 -8.01
N THR A 93 -3.24 3.84 -9.11
CA THR A 93 -4.48 4.52 -9.53
C THR A 93 -5.41 3.53 -10.23
N ALA A 94 -6.72 3.84 -10.28
CA ALA A 94 -7.72 2.99 -10.93
C ALA A 94 -7.36 2.61 -12.38
N ARG A 95 -6.67 3.50 -13.11
CA ARG A 95 -6.29 3.31 -14.52
C ARG A 95 -5.06 2.42 -14.72
N MET A 96 -4.21 2.25 -13.70
CA MET A 96 -2.99 1.42 -13.79
C MET A 96 -3.29 -0.09 -13.71
N ARG A 97 -4.57 -0.47 -13.62
CA ARG A 97 -4.98 -1.80 -13.23
C ARG A 97 -4.98 -2.82 -14.37
N ASP A 98 -4.87 -2.39 -15.62
CA ASP A 98 -5.11 -3.29 -16.76
C ASP A 98 -3.98 -4.29 -17.03
N GLU A 99 -2.71 -4.01 -16.70
CA GLU A 99 -1.63 -4.92 -17.12
C GLU A 99 -0.99 -5.75 -16.00
N ARG A 100 -0.66 -5.12 -14.85
CA ARG A 100 0.06 -5.82 -13.76
C ARG A 100 -0.84 -6.59 -12.80
N THR A 101 -2.07 -6.11 -12.58
CA THR A 101 -3.01 -6.78 -11.67
C THR A 101 -3.63 -8.01 -12.34
N ALA A 102 -3.84 -7.97 -13.65
CA ALA A 102 -4.25 -9.12 -14.45
C ALA A 102 -3.23 -10.27 -14.38
N ARG A 103 -1.93 -9.94 -14.36
CA ARG A 103 -0.85 -10.96 -14.24
C ARG A 103 -0.66 -11.49 -12.82
N ALA A 104 -0.86 -10.66 -11.80
CA ALA A 104 -0.56 -11.04 -10.42
C ALA A 104 -1.63 -11.93 -9.76
N ASN A 105 -2.79 -12.14 -10.41
CA ASN A 105 -3.97 -12.66 -9.75
C ASN A 105 -4.98 -13.24 -10.77
N LYS A 106 -5.09 -14.57 -10.95
CA LYS A 106 -5.95 -15.43 -10.12
C LYS A 106 -6.28 -14.87 -8.72
N ILE A 107 -6.84 -13.65 -8.64
CA ILE A 107 -7.51 -13.16 -7.42
C ILE A 107 -8.70 -14.10 -7.32
N LYS A 108 -8.67 -14.99 -6.33
CA LYS A 108 -9.91 -15.59 -5.87
C LYS A 108 -10.70 -14.43 -5.29
N ASP A 109 -11.78 -14.02 -5.94
CA ASP A 109 -12.75 -13.11 -5.35
C ASP A 109 -13.34 -13.82 -4.13
N VAL A 110 -12.69 -13.63 -2.98
CA VAL A 110 -13.14 -14.19 -1.73
C VAL A 110 -14.40 -13.44 -1.36
N SER A 111 -15.54 -14.02 -1.71
CA SER A 111 -16.83 -13.43 -1.40
C SER A 111 -16.98 -13.24 0.11
N ARG A 112 -17.82 -12.29 0.53
CA ARG A 112 -18.09 -12.00 1.96
C ARG A 112 -18.38 -13.26 2.79
N SER A 113 -18.96 -14.29 2.17
CA SER A 113 -19.27 -15.56 2.83
C SER A 113 -18.03 -16.40 3.10
N GLU A 114 -17.04 -16.42 2.20
CA GLU A 114 -15.77 -17.12 2.38
C GLU A 114 -14.89 -16.45 3.43
N ALA A 115 -14.84 -15.11 3.45
CA ALA A 115 -14.12 -14.36 4.48
C ALA A 115 -14.67 -14.65 5.89
N ARG A 116 -16.01 -14.68 6.03
CA ARG A 116 -16.68 -15.06 7.29
C ARG A 116 -16.34 -16.49 7.70
N ARG A 117 -16.39 -17.47 6.80
CA ARG A 117 -16.05 -18.87 7.12
C ARG A 117 -14.60 -19.02 7.60
N ASN A 118 -13.66 -18.31 6.98
CA ASN A 118 -12.26 -18.37 7.37
C ASN A 118 -12.02 -17.74 8.75
N MET A 119 -12.71 -16.65 9.07
CA MET A 119 -12.66 -16.01 10.38
C MET A 119 -13.18 -16.94 11.48
N THR A 120 -14.32 -17.60 11.26
CA THR A 120 -14.90 -18.55 12.23
C THR A 120 -14.01 -19.78 12.42
N ARG A 121 -13.42 -20.31 11.35
CA ARG A 121 -12.46 -21.43 11.42
C ARG A 121 -11.22 -21.07 12.22
N ARG A 122 -10.69 -19.85 12.04
CA ARG A 122 -9.52 -19.35 12.78
C ARG A 122 -9.80 -19.18 14.27
N HIS A 123 -10.95 -18.61 14.63
CA HIS A 123 -11.38 -18.50 16.03
C HIS A 123 -11.55 -19.86 16.72
N ARG A 124 -12.04 -20.87 15.99
CA ARG A 124 -12.17 -22.24 16.51
C ARG A 124 -10.82 -22.91 16.81
N ARG A 125 -9.78 -22.60 16.03
CA ARG A 125 -8.43 -23.12 16.23
C ARG A 125 -7.70 -22.47 17.40
N MET A 126 -8.01 -21.22 17.74
CA MET A 126 -7.42 -20.51 18.88
C MET A 126 -8.12 -20.81 20.21
N ARG A 127 -9.19 -21.62 20.20
CA ARG A 127 -9.96 -22.04 21.39
C ARG A 127 -9.70 -23.50 21.79
N LYS A 128 -8.84 -24.21 21.07
CA LYS A 128 -8.25 -25.48 21.50
C LYS A 128 -6.85 -25.20 22.02
#